data_AF-A0A971PAS9-F1
#
_entry.id   AF-A0A971PAS9-F1
#
_cell.length_a   1.000
_cell.length_b   1.000
_cell.length_c   1.000
_cell.angle_alpha   90.00
_cell.angle_beta   90.00
_cell.angle_gamma   90.00
#
_symmetry.space_group_name_H-M   'P 1'
#
loop_
_entity.id
_entity.type
_entity.pdbx_description
1 polymer ?
#
loop_
_entity_poly.entity_id
_entity_poly.type
_entity_poly.pdbx_seq_one_letter_code
_entity_poly.pdbx_strand_id
1 'polypeptide(L)'
;MQFNSYIFILAFLPFTLIGYFLLNKYGRNTAAKVLLLVMSLVFYSYFNYKYLYIICASILINYLFSRLLLDAERSGTQKKWLLFAVISLNLLILFYFKYFNFFIENINLAFQASFTLKNIILPLGISFITFQQIAYSLDSYRGETAGYSFLDYAVFVAFFPRLVAGPIVLHGEIIPQLGEPKNHSINYENFSYGILMFAVGLAKKVFIADLFAGAANWGFASVGSLSALDAVIVMLSYTFQLYFDFSSYTDMALGIGLMFNIKLPINFNSPYKAVSIPDFWKRWHITLTRFLTKYLYFPLGGNRAGRVRTYVNIMIIFLVSGLWHGANWTFVLWGFLHGTASALHRRFKTQWEVVPRVLQWFFTFLFVNIAFVFFRADSIGQGFGLIKRMLAFDSAGISPALLNCFELPFITGLEKALQISVSGLDMAMFMAFTFVIILCFKNLNELEFRPTALNAVLTVLLLVCSIFSMSAISVFIYQNF
;
A
#
# COMPACT_ATOMS: atom_id res chain seq x y z
N MET A 1 0.71 -15.02 5.64
CA MET A 1 1.61 -15.53 4.58
C MET A 1 1.95 -14.35 3.69
N GLN A 2 2.95 -14.45 2.82
CA GLN A 2 3.25 -13.40 1.84
C GLN A 2 2.98 -13.92 0.43
N PHE A 3 2.56 -13.04 -0.49
CA PHE A 3 2.24 -13.43 -1.87
C PHE A 3 3.46 -13.92 -2.65
N ASN A 4 4.63 -13.36 -2.37
CA ASN A 4 5.93 -13.81 -2.86
C ASN A 4 6.50 -14.95 -1.98
N SER A 5 5.72 -16.01 -1.73
CA SER A 5 6.23 -17.20 -1.04
C SER A 5 5.80 -18.48 -1.75
N TYR A 6 6.69 -19.49 -1.76
CA TYR A 6 6.42 -20.78 -2.41
C TYR A 6 5.15 -21.44 -1.85
N ILE A 7 4.97 -21.42 -0.52
CA ILE A 7 3.78 -21.97 0.12
C ILE A 7 2.49 -21.26 -0.32
N PHE A 8 2.55 -19.94 -0.53
CA PHE A 8 1.40 -19.20 -1.02
C PHE A 8 1.06 -19.57 -2.46
N ILE A 9 2.06 -19.49 -3.34
CA ILE A 9 1.90 -19.64 -4.80
C ILE A 9 1.54 -21.08 -5.19
N LEU A 10 2.24 -22.07 -4.61
CA LEU A 10 2.16 -23.46 -5.06
C LEU A 10 1.13 -24.29 -4.29
N ALA A 11 0.76 -23.88 -3.07
CA ALA A 11 -0.15 -24.67 -2.22
C ALA A 11 -1.40 -23.89 -1.81
N PHE A 12 -1.24 -22.78 -1.07
CA PHE A 12 -2.37 -22.06 -0.46
C PHE A 12 -3.36 -21.53 -1.51
N LEU A 13 -2.86 -20.82 -2.54
CA LEU A 13 -3.72 -20.18 -3.54
C LEU A 13 -4.45 -21.22 -4.41
N PRO A 14 -3.78 -22.24 -5.00
CA PRO A 14 -4.46 -23.30 -5.74
C PRO A 14 -5.52 -24.03 -4.91
N PHE A 15 -5.18 -24.42 -3.67
CA PHE A 15 -6.11 -25.12 -2.78
C PHE A 15 -7.35 -24.28 -2.46
N THR A 16 -7.16 -22.98 -2.18
CA THR A 16 -8.27 -22.07 -1.88
C THR A 16 -9.19 -21.88 -3.09
N LEU A 17 -8.63 -21.68 -4.29
CA LEU A 17 -9.40 -21.51 -5.52
C LEU A 17 -10.18 -22.76 -5.88
N ILE A 18 -9.53 -23.93 -5.86
CA ILE A 18 -10.16 -25.22 -6.17
C ILE A 18 -11.31 -25.47 -5.18
N GLY A 19 -11.07 -25.32 -3.88
CA GLY A 19 -12.11 -25.53 -2.87
C GLY A 19 -13.29 -24.56 -3.02
N TYR A 20 -13.02 -23.28 -3.31
CA TYR A 20 -14.05 -22.26 -3.49
C TYR A 20 -14.98 -22.58 -4.68
N PHE A 21 -14.40 -22.85 -5.85
CA PHE A 21 -15.19 -23.14 -7.06
C PHE A 21 -15.86 -24.52 -7.01
N LEU A 22 -15.24 -25.53 -6.39
CA LEU A 22 -15.88 -26.84 -6.22
C LEU A 22 -17.13 -26.74 -5.33
N LEU A 23 -17.06 -26.04 -4.20
CA LEU A 23 -18.21 -25.88 -3.31
C LEU A 23 -19.35 -25.12 -4.00
N ASN A 24 -19.03 -24.05 -4.73
CA ASN A 24 -20.01 -23.31 -5.52
C ASN A 24 -20.62 -24.15 -6.65
N LYS A 25 -19.82 -24.99 -7.34
CA LYS A 25 -20.32 -25.92 -8.38
C LYS A 25 -21.39 -26.88 -7.84
N TYR A 26 -21.29 -27.28 -6.57
CA TYR A 26 -22.28 -28.13 -5.90
C TYR A 26 -23.40 -27.33 -5.20
N GLY A 27 -23.56 -26.04 -5.51
CA GLY A 27 -24.58 -25.17 -4.92
C GLY A 27 -24.36 -24.83 -3.44
N ARG A 28 -23.19 -25.15 -2.86
CA ARG A 28 -22.86 -24.93 -1.45
C ARG A 28 -22.24 -23.55 -1.22
N ASN A 29 -22.91 -22.49 -1.67
CA ASN A 29 -22.39 -21.12 -1.67
C ASN A 29 -21.99 -20.63 -0.28
N THR A 30 -22.77 -20.97 0.76
CA THR A 30 -22.44 -20.64 2.15
C THR A 30 -21.15 -21.33 2.60
N ALA A 31 -20.97 -22.60 2.23
CA ALA A 31 -19.74 -23.34 2.56
C ALA A 31 -18.53 -22.74 1.81
N ALA A 32 -18.69 -22.29 0.57
CA ALA A 32 -17.64 -21.61 -0.18
C ALA A 32 -17.20 -20.30 0.51
N LYS A 33 -18.15 -19.50 1.01
CA LYS A 33 -17.85 -18.29 1.81
C LYS A 33 -17.15 -18.62 3.14
N VAL A 34 -17.59 -19.68 3.83
CA VAL A 34 -16.93 -20.14 5.07
C VAL A 34 -15.51 -20.61 4.78
N LEU A 35 -15.29 -21.38 3.72
CA LEU A 35 -13.95 -21.78 3.29
C LEU A 35 -13.08 -20.54 3.03
N LEU A 36 -13.59 -19.56 2.28
CA LEU A 36 -12.86 -18.33 1.98
C LEU A 36 -12.50 -17.55 3.25
N LEU A 37 -13.42 -17.47 4.22
CA LEU A 37 -13.15 -16.86 5.53
C LEU A 37 -12.06 -17.62 6.29
N VAL A 38 -12.18 -18.96 6.41
CA VAL A 38 -11.21 -19.80 7.12
C VAL A 38 -9.83 -19.68 6.49
N MET A 39 -9.73 -19.83 5.16
CA MET A 39 -8.46 -19.68 4.45
C MET A 39 -7.89 -18.28 4.62
N SER A 40 -8.74 -17.25 4.68
CA SER A 40 -8.27 -15.89 4.95
C SER A 40 -7.71 -15.70 6.36
N LEU A 41 -8.33 -16.34 7.36
CA LEU A 41 -7.83 -16.34 8.74
C LEU A 41 -6.54 -17.15 8.88
N VAL A 42 -6.39 -18.27 8.15
CA VAL A 42 -5.14 -19.04 8.06
C VAL A 42 -4.03 -18.21 7.41
N PHE A 43 -4.34 -17.48 6.34
CA PHE A 43 -3.39 -16.57 5.72
C PHE A 43 -2.88 -15.53 6.72
N TYR A 44 -3.78 -14.95 7.50
CA TYR A 44 -3.45 -13.95 8.52
C TYR A 44 -2.62 -14.53 9.67
N SER A 45 -3.03 -15.69 10.21
CA SER A 45 -2.41 -16.32 11.38
C SER A 45 -0.98 -16.80 11.14
N TYR A 46 -0.59 -17.02 9.89
CA TYR A 46 0.77 -17.41 9.53
C TYR A 46 1.85 -16.41 9.96
N PHE A 47 1.51 -15.12 10.11
CA PHE A 47 2.44 -14.15 10.69
C PHE A 47 2.59 -14.36 12.19
N ASN A 48 1.46 -14.43 12.90
CA ASN A 48 1.43 -14.78 14.32
C ASN A 48 0.00 -15.22 14.71
N TYR A 49 -0.14 -16.46 15.18
CA TYR A 49 -1.43 -17.05 15.51
C TYR A 49 -2.16 -16.31 16.64
N LYS A 50 -1.44 -15.61 17.54
CA LYS A 50 -2.05 -14.84 18.64
C LYS A 50 -2.90 -13.68 18.13
N TYR A 51 -2.60 -13.14 16.95
CA TYR A 51 -3.38 -12.05 16.36
C TYR A 51 -4.72 -12.51 15.80
N LEU A 52 -4.92 -13.83 15.63
CA LEU A 52 -6.20 -14.39 15.22
C LEU A 52 -7.31 -14.00 16.21
N TYR A 53 -7.02 -14.04 17.52
CA TYR A 53 -7.98 -13.65 18.55
C TYR A 53 -8.39 -12.18 18.40
N ILE A 54 -7.43 -11.30 18.08
CA ILE A 54 -7.67 -9.87 17.93
C ILE A 54 -8.57 -9.60 16.72
N ILE A 55 -8.25 -10.16 15.55
CA ILE A 55 -9.05 -9.92 14.34
C ILE A 55 -10.45 -10.52 14.47
N CYS A 56 -10.59 -11.73 15.03
CA CYS A 56 -11.89 -12.37 15.23
C CYS A 56 -12.76 -11.61 16.24
N ALA A 57 -12.19 -11.20 17.39
CA ALA A 57 -12.89 -10.38 18.36
C ALA A 57 -13.29 -9.03 17.75
N SER A 58 -12.38 -8.40 17.00
CA SER A 58 -12.65 -7.13 16.34
C SER A 58 -13.76 -7.24 15.29
N ILE A 59 -13.78 -8.29 14.46
CA ILE A 59 -14.86 -8.58 13.51
C ILE A 59 -16.18 -8.75 14.27
N LEU A 60 -16.22 -9.60 15.30
CA LEU A 60 -17.44 -9.86 16.05
C LEU A 60 -18.00 -8.58 16.70
N ILE A 61 -17.17 -7.85 17.44
CA ILE A 61 -17.58 -6.64 18.16
C ILE A 61 -18.10 -5.59 17.17
N ASN A 62 -17.35 -5.28 16.11
CA ASN A 62 -17.77 -4.29 15.12
C ASN A 62 -19.07 -4.70 14.41
N TYR A 63 -19.26 -5.99 14.11
CA TYR A 63 -20.52 -6.47 13.55
C TYR A 63 -21.68 -6.27 14.52
N LEU A 64 -21.53 -6.61 15.80
CA LEU A 64 -22.57 -6.40 16.81
C LEU A 64 -22.93 -4.91 16.92
N PHE A 65 -21.95 -4.01 16.99
CA PHE A 65 -22.20 -2.57 16.97
C PHE A 65 -22.92 -2.13 15.70
N SER A 66 -22.57 -2.66 14.53
CA SER A 66 -23.27 -2.35 13.28
C SER A 66 -24.75 -2.75 13.33
N ARG A 67 -25.07 -3.91 13.90
CA ARG A 67 -26.46 -4.36 14.09
C ARG A 67 -27.21 -3.45 15.04
N LEU A 68 -26.55 -3.01 16.12
CA LEU A 68 -27.15 -2.08 17.07
C LEU A 68 -27.40 -0.69 16.46
N LEU A 69 -26.51 -0.23 15.56
CA LEU A 69 -26.65 1.05 14.85
C LEU A 69 -27.79 1.03 13.81
N LEU A 70 -28.00 -0.11 13.16
CA LEU A 70 -29.07 -0.32 12.17
C LEU A 70 -30.46 -0.49 12.80
N ASP A 71 -30.53 -0.75 14.10
CA ASP A 71 -31.79 -0.94 14.82
C ASP A 71 -32.68 0.31 14.74
N ALA A 72 -33.90 0.14 14.24
CA ALA A 72 -34.86 1.22 14.03
C ALA A 72 -35.44 1.76 15.35
N GLU A 73 -35.44 0.95 16.41
CA GLU A 73 -36.03 1.32 17.71
C GLU A 73 -35.12 2.29 18.51
N ARG A 74 -33.83 2.37 18.15
CA ARG A 74 -32.88 3.25 18.86
C ARG A 74 -33.03 4.70 18.43
N SER A 75 -33.04 5.60 19.42
CA SER A 75 -33.05 7.04 19.18
C SER A 75 -31.76 7.52 18.53
N GLY A 76 -31.82 8.67 17.85
CA GLY A 76 -30.65 9.28 17.20
C GLY A 76 -29.48 9.55 18.16
N THR A 77 -29.78 9.89 19.43
CA THR A 77 -28.76 10.10 20.47
C THR A 77 -28.09 8.78 20.88
N GLN A 78 -28.84 7.70 21.05
CA GLN A 78 -28.28 6.37 21.34
C GLN A 78 -27.36 5.91 20.20
N LYS A 79 -27.78 6.09 18.95
CA LYS A 79 -26.95 5.73 17.78
C LYS A 79 -25.65 6.54 17.73
N LYS A 80 -25.67 7.83 18.08
CA LYS A 80 -24.45 8.65 18.18
C LYS A 80 -23.48 8.14 19.26
N TRP A 81 -23.99 7.76 20.43
CA TRP A 81 -23.16 7.20 21.50
C TRP A 81 -22.58 5.83 21.13
N LEU A 82 -23.37 4.96 20.50
CA LEU A 82 -22.88 3.68 19.98
C LEU A 82 -21.78 3.88 18.93
N LEU A 83 -21.98 4.84 18.01
CA LEU A 83 -20.99 5.19 17.01
C LEU A 83 -19.70 5.72 17.65
N PHE A 84 -19.83 6.62 18.63
CA PHE A 84 -18.69 7.13 19.39
C PHE A 84 -17.93 6.00 20.11
N ALA A 85 -18.66 5.08 20.76
CA ALA A 85 -18.07 3.96 21.48
C ALA A 85 -17.30 3.01 20.54
N VAL A 86 -17.88 2.61 19.40
CA VAL A 86 -17.21 1.71 18.46
C VAL A 86 -16.00 2.37 17.79
N ILE A 87 -16.10 3.65 17.41
CA ILE A 87 -14.94 4.39 16.86
C ILE A 87 -13.84 4.48 17.92
N SER A 88 -14.18 4.85 19.15
CA SER A 88 -13.22 4.96 20.26
C SER A 88 -12.53 3.64 20.53
N LEU A 89 -13.26 2.52 20.55
CA LEU A 89 -12.68 1.19 20.76
C LEU A 89 -11.67 0.84 19.67
N ASN A 90 -12.02 1.04 18.39
CA ASN A 90 -11.11 0.79 17.27
C ASN A 90 -9.85 1.67 17.32
N LEU A 91 -10.02 2.95 17.66
CA LEU A 91 -8.89 3.88 17.80
C LEU A 91 -8.03 3.56 19.02
N LEU A 92 -8.60 3.09 20.12
CA LEU A 92 -7.84 2.67 21.31
C LEU A 92 -6.98 1.43 21.03
N ILE A 93 -7.52 0.44 20.31
CA ILE A 93 -6.76 -0.74 19.87
C ILE A 93 -5.61 -0.31 18.96
N LEU A 94 -5.90 0.56 17.97
CA LEU A 94 -4.86 1.09 17.08
C LEU A 94 -3.81 1.90 17.86
N PHE A 95 -4.24 2.72 18.83
CA PHE A 95 -3.36 3.48 19.70
C PHE A 95 -2.42 2.58 20.49
N TYR A 96 -2.95 1.56 21.16
CA TYR A 96 -2.16 0.62 21.94
C TYR A 96 -1.08 -0.06 21.09
N PHE A 97 -1.44 -0.57 19.91
CA PHE A 97 -0.50 -1.33 19.09
C PHE A 97 0.47 -0.47 18.27
N LYS A 98 0.03 0.71 17.79
CA LYS A 98 0.82 1.52 16.85
C LYS A 98 1.43 2.77 17.48
N TYR A 99 0.73 3.44 18.39
CA TYR A 99 1.11 4.78 18.86
C TYR A 99 1.57 4.84 20.32
N PHE A 100 1.41 3.76 21.09
CA PHE A 100 1.71 3.75 22.53
C PHE A 100 3.17 4.11 22.82
N ASN A 101 4.13 3.47 22.14
CA ASN A 101 5.55 3.76 22.38
C ASN A 101 5.91 5.18 21.95
N PHE A 102 5.45 5.64 20.79
CA PHE A 102 5.64 7.02 20.35
C PHE A 102 5.08 8.03 21.36
N PHE A 103 3.91 7.75 21.94
CA PHE A 103 3.32 8.60 22.98
C PHE A 103 4.20 8.64 24.25
N ILE A 104 4.66 7.49 24.74
CA ILE A 104 5.54 7.39 25.92
C ILE A 104 6.89 8.07 25.67
N GLU A 105 7.48 7.91 24.48
CA GLU A 105 8.71 8.59 24.09
C GLU A 105 8.55 10.12 24.19
N ASN A 106 7.45 10.67 23.67
CA ASN A 106 7.19 12.11 23.77
C ASN A 106 6.93 12.58 25.21
N ILE A 107 6.30 11.77 26.07
CA ILE A 107 6.16 12.08 27.51
C ILE A 107 7.52 12.10 28.19
N ASN A 108 8.34 11.08 27.96
CA ASN A 108 9.69 11.00 28.53
C ASN A 108 10.52 12.21 28.12
N LEU A 109 10.44 12.64 26.86
CA LEU A 109 11.11 13.84 26.37
C LEU A 109 10.55 15.14 26.99
N ALA A 110 9.23 15.29 27.07
CA ALA A 110 8.59 16.52 27.54
C ALA A 110 8.72 16.74 29.06
N PHE A 111 8.65 15.67 29.84
CA PHE A 111 8.64 15.73 31.31
C PHE A 111 9.93 15.21 31.95
N GLN A 112 10.95 14.86 31.14
CA GLN A 112 12.16 14.17 31.60
C GLN A 112 11.85 12.91 32.42
N ALA A 113 10.74 12.24 32.07
CA ALA A 113 10.31 11.00 32.70
C ALA A 113 11.08 9.79 32.14
N SER A 114 11.01 8.66 32.85
CA SER A 114 11.71 7.42 32.50
C SER A 114 10.74 6.23 32.40
N PHE A 115 9.56 6.45 31.83
CA PHE A 115 8.61 5.36 31.60
C PHE A 115 9.19 4.34 30.61
N THR A 116 9.14 3.06 30.97
CA THR A 116 9.67 1.96 30.14
C THR A 116 8.82 1.76 28.89
N LEU A 117 9.49 1.72 27.73
CA LEU A 117 8.86 1.35 26.47
C LEU A 117 8.46 -0.13 26.47
N LYS A 118 7.34 -0.45 25.84
CA LYS A 118 6.86 -1.84 25.75
C LYS A 118 7.28 -2.45 24.42
N ASN A 119 7.69 -3.71 24.43
CA ASN A 119 7.93 -4.49 23.20
C ASN A 119 6.58 -4.95 22.61
N ILE A 120 5.84 -4.01 22.04
CA ILE A 120 4.55 -4.27 21.41
C ILE A 120 4.80 -4.65 19.95
N ILE A 121 4.53 -5.91 19.61
CA ILE A 121 4.59 -6.36 18.23
C ILE A 121 3.26 -6.00 17.56
N LEU A 122 3.31 -5.18 16.51
CA LEU A 122 2.17 -4.70 15.76
C LEU A 122 1.50 -5.85 14.97
N PRO A 123 0.18 -6.08 15.12
CA PRO A 123 -0.54 -7.01 14.25
C PRO A 123 -0.55 -6.48 12.82
N LEU A 124 -0.11 -7.31 11.89
CA LEU A 124 -0.01 -6.96 10.48
C LEU A 124 -1.36 -6.48 9.93
N GLY A 125 -1.42 -5.34 9.25
CA GLY A 125 -2.67 -4.83 8.66
C GLY A 125 -3.69 -4.25 9.65
N ILE A 126 -3.38 -4.12 10.95
CA ILE A 126 -4.30 -3.55 11.96
C ILE A 126 -4.81 -2.17 11.55
N SER A 127 -3.94 -1.32 10.97
CA SER A 127 -4.31 0.02 10.51
C SER A 127 -5.38 -0.01 9.40
N PHE A 128 -5.29 -0.95 8.46
CA PHE A 128 -6.29 -1.10 7.40
C PHE A 128 -7.61 -1.65 7.91
N ILE A 129 -7.54 -2.68 8.77
CA ILE A 129 -8.72 -3.32 9.36
C ILE A 129 -9.48 -2.29 10.19
N THR A 130 -8.79 -1.54 11.06
CA THR A 130 -9.38 -0.47 11.87
C THR A 130 -10.09 0.57 11.02
N PHE A 131 -9.47 1.05 9.93
CA PHE A 131 -10.06 2.06 9.06
C PHE A 131 -11.35 1.57 8.40
N GLN A 132 -11.36 0.33 7.91
CA GLN A 132 -12.55 -0.24 7.28
C GLN A 132 -13.66 -0.51 8.28
N GLN A 133 -13.33 -0.93 9.50
CA GLN A 133 -14.32 -1.15 10.55
C GLN A 133 -14.97 0.16 11.00
N ILE A 134 -14.19 1.23 11.10
CA ILE A 134 -14.71 2.59 11.35
C ILE A 134 -15.61 3.03 10.20
N ALA A 135 -15.17 2.87 8.94
CA ALA A 135 -15.99 3.19 7.78
C ALA A 135 -17.29 2.39 7.72
N TYR A 136 -17.23 1.08 7.96
CA TYR A 136 -18.40 0.21 8.00
C TYR A 136 -19.38 0.63 9.11
N SER A 137 -18.87 1.00 10.29
CA SER A 137 -19.70 1.50 11.40
C SER A 137 -20.37 2.84 11.06
N LEU A 138 -19.65 3.75 10.39
CA LEU A 138 -20.20 5.02 9.90
C LEU A 138 -21.27 4.82 8.83
N ASP A 139 -21.04 3.91 7.89
CA ASP A 139 -22.02 3.58 6.85
C ASP A 139 -23.23 2.85 7.45
N SER A 140 -23.04 2.04 8.50
CA SER A 140 -24.14 1.43 9.27
C SER A 140 -24.98 2.46 10.01
N TYR A 141 -24.34 3.48 10.59
CA TYR A 141 -25.05 4.62 11.18
C TYR A 141 -25.90 5.38 10.15
N ARG A 142 -25.46 5.42 8.89
CA ARG A 142 -26.22 6.00 7.76
C ARG A 142 -27.28 5.06 7.16
N GLY A 143 -27.35 3.81 7.61
CA GLY A 143 -28.26 2.79 7.08
C GLY A 143 -27.80 2.14 5.77
N GLU A 144 -26.57 2.39 5.31
CA GLU A 144 -26.05 1.94 4.01
C GLU A 144 -25.65 0.45 3.99
N THR A 145 -25.57 -0.21 5.17
CA THR A 145 -25.12 -1.60 5.33
C THR A 145 -26.24 -2.57 5.69
N ALA A 146 -27.50 -2.13 5.58
CA ALA A 146 -28.66 -2.96 5.85
C ALA A 146 -28.67 -4.20 4.94
N GLY A 147 -29.02 -5.37 5.52
CA GLY A 147 -29.16 -6.62 4.77
C GLY A 147 -27.89 -7.49 4.67
N TYR A 148 -26.74 -7.03 5.15
CA TYR A 148 -25.54 -7.87 5.18
C TYR A 148 -25.55 -8.87 6.34
N SER A 149 -25.16 -10.11 6.05
CA SER A 149 -24.98 -11.16 7.04
C SER A 149 -23.64 -11.04 7.77
N PHE A 150 -23.52 -11.71 8.92
CA PHE A 150 -22.24 -11.79 9.64
C PHE A 150 -21.13 -12.40 8.78
N LEU A 151 -21.46 -13.46 8.02
CA LEU A 151 -20.51 -14.15 7.17
C LEU A 151 -20.01 -13.25 6.04
N ASP A 152 -20.90 -12.49 5.40
CA ASP A 152 -20.51 -11.54 4.34
C ASP A 152 -19.61 -10.44 4.88
N TYR A 153 -19.94 -9.90 6.05
CA TYR A 153 -19.11 -8.92 6.74
C TYR A 153 -17.75 -9.49 7.14
N ALA A 154 -17.71 -10.70 7.71
CA ALA A 154 -16.48 -11.35 8.12
C ALA A 154 -15.57 -11.64 6.93
N VAL A 155 -16.11 -12.17 5.82
CA VAL A 155 -15.36 -12.34 4.56
C VAL A 155 -14.89 -10.99 4.05
N PHE A 156 -15.75 -9.97 4.03
CA PHE A 156 -15.39 -8.62 3.60
C PHE A 156 -14.16 -8.11 4.36
N VAL A 157 -14.15 -8.18 5.69
CA VAL A 157 -13.03 -7.71 6.53
C VAL A 157 -11.78 -8.58 6.35
N ALA A 158 -11.94 -9.90 6.36
CA ALA A 158 -10.82 -10.83 6.39
C ALA A 158 -10.24 -11.13 5.01
N PHE A 159 -10.90 -10.79 3.90
CA PHE A 159 -10.53 -11.24 2.54
C PHE A 159 -9.03 -11.10 2.25
N PHE A 160 -8.32 -12.25 2.25
CA PHE A 160 -6.87 -12.30 2.27
C PHE A 160 -6.16 -11.53 1.15
N PRO A 161 -6.70 -11.43 -0.09
CA PRO A 161 -6.03 -10.68 -1.15
C PRO A 161 -5.78 -9.22 -0.77
N ARG A 162 -6.60 -8.65 0.11
CA ARG A 162 -6.47 -7.25 0.54
C ARG A 162 -6.10 -7.03 2.00
N LEU A 163 -5.97 -8.09 2.79
CA LEU A 163 -5.98 -8.00 4.26
C LEU A 163 -4.77 -7.25 4.84
N VAL A 164 -3.58 -7.45 4.27
CA VAL A 164 -2.32 -6.93 4.82
C VAL A 164 -2.00 -5.53 4.30
N ALA A 165 -1.96 -5.38 2.98
CA ALA A 165 -1.58 -4.13 2.32
C ALA A 165 -2.36 -3.91 1.01
N GLY A 166 -3.58 -4.43 0.91
CA GLY A 166 -4.36 -4.29 -0.32
C GLY A 166 -5.06 -2.94 -0.45
N PRO A 167 -5.81 -2.76 -1.55
CA PRO A 167 -6.66 -1.59 -1.71
C PRO A 167 -7.67 -1.43 -0.56
N ILE A 168 -7.91 -0.19 -0.11
CA ILE A 168 -8.94 0.12 0.89
C ILE A 168 -10.32 0.05 0.25
N VAL A 169 -10.94 -1.12 0.38
CA VAL A 169 -12.27 -1.43 -0.18
C VAL A 169 -13.41 -0.93 0.71
N LEU A 170 -14.50 -0.51 0.09
CA LEU A 170 -15.77 -0.23 0.75
C LEU A 170 -16.69 -1.45 0.71
N HIS A 171 -17.62 -1.55 1.65
CA HIS A 171 -18.54 -2.69 1.74
C HIS A 171 -19.32 -2.94 0.45
N GLY A 172 -19.82 -1.87 -0.17
CA GLY A 172 -20.61 -1.93 -1.40
C GLY A 172 -19.81 -2.36 -2.63
N GLU A 173 -18.48 -2.35 -2.55
CA GLU A 173 -17.62 -2.85 -3.63
C GLU A 173 -17.43 -4.35 -3.56
N ILE A 174 -17.54 -5.00 -2.38
CA ILE A 174 -17.19 -6.42 -2.22
C ILE A 174 -18.40 -7.27 -1.91
N ILE A 175 -19.18 -6.89 -0.90
CA ILE A 175 -20.24 -7.76 -0.36
C ILE A 175 -21.27 -8.15 -1.43
N PRO A 176 -21.75 -7.25 -2.31
CA PRO A 176 -22.65 -7.62 -3.39
C PRO A 176 -22.04 -8.67 -4.35
N GLN A 177 -20.72 -8.58 -4.63
CA GLN A 177 -20.03 -9.52 -5.52
C GLN A 177 -19.96 -10.95 -4.94
N LEU A 178 -20.03 -11.11 -3.61
CA LEU A 178 -20.01 -12.43 -2.96
C LEU A 178 -21.31 -13.22 -3.16
N GLY A 179 -22.43 -12.52 -3.35
CA GLY A 179 -23.76 -13.11 -3.55
C GLY A 179 -24.14 -13.36 -5.01
N GLU A 180 -23.40 -12.76 -5.95
CA GLU A 180 -23.73 -12.76 -7.37
C GLU A 180 -23.49 -14.15 -8.02
N PRO A 181 -24.53 -14.81 -8.58
CA PRO A 181 -24.41 -16.15 -9.15
C PRO A 181 -23.36 -16.27 -10.26
N LYS A 182 -23.16 -15.23 -11.07
CA LYS A 182 -22.16 -15.25 -12.16
C LYS A 182 -20.72 -15.39 -11.65
N ASN A 183 -20.48 -15.04 -10.37
CA ASN A 183 -19.17 -15.13 -9.74
C ASN A 183 -18.89 -16.52 -9.16
N HIS A 184 -19.90 -17.40 -9.08
CA HIS A 184 -19.79 -18.74 -8.48
C HIS A 184 -19.16 -19.78 -9.42
N SER A 185 -19.15 -19.51 -10.73
CA SER A 185 -18.46 -20.32 -11.75
C SER A 185 -17.13 -19.69 -12.16
N ILE A 186 -16.17 -20.52 -12.58
CA ILE A 186 -14.90 -20.04 -13.12
C ILE A 186 -15.16 -19.21 -14.38
N ASN A 187 -14.75 -17.94 -14.37
CA ASN A 187 -14.67 -17.13 -15.57
C ASN A 187 -13.23 -17.21 -16.10
N TYR A 188 -13.04 -17.84 -17.25
CA TYR A 188 -11.72 -18.07 -17.81
C TYR A 188 -10.98 -16.78 -18.19
N GLU A 189 -11.69 -15.71 -18.56
CA GLU A 189 -11.08 -14.42 -18.86
C GLU A 189 -10.53 -13.77 -17.59
N ASN A 190 -11.35 -13.69 -16.53
CA ASN A 190 -10.93 -13.17 -15.23
C ASN A 190 -9.78 -14.01 -14.64
N PHE A 191 -9.86 -15.33 -14.76
CA PHE A 191 -8.84 -16.23 -14.24
C PHE A 191 -7.51 -16.03 -14.97
N SER A 192 -7.54 -16.02 -16.31
CA SER A 192 -6.33 -15.82 -17.13
C SER A 192 -5.72 -14.43 -16.92
N TYR A 193 -6.55 -13.38 -16.86
CA TYR A 193 -6.08 -12.04 -16.58
C TYR A 193 -5.53 -11.93 -15.15
N GLY A 194 -6.18 -12.59 -14.19
CA GLY A 194 -5.72 -12.67 -12.82
C GLY A 194 -4.33 -13.28 -12.68
N ILE A 195 -4.04 -14.36 -13.43
CA ILE A 195 -2.70 -14.98 -13.47
C ILE A 195 -1.68 -14.00 -14.05
N LEU A 196 -2.00 -13.32 -15.16
CA LEU A 196 -1.11 -12.31 -15.74
C LEU A 196 -0.82 -11.17 -14.75
N MET A 197 -1.85 -10.62 -14.08
CA MET A 197 -1.66 -9.56 -13.08
C MET A 197 -0.81 -10.02 -11.92
N PHE A 198 -1.02 -11.26 -11.45
CA PHE A 198 -0.19 -11.86 -10.41
C PHE A 198 1.26 -12.01 -10.86
N ALA A 199 1.49 -12.49 -12.08
CA ALA A 199 2.82 -12.65 -12.68
C ALA A 199 3.57 -11.32 -12.81
N VAL A 200 2.91 -10.30 -13.34
CA VAL A 200 3.48 -8.95 -13.49
C VAL A 200 3.78 -8.34 -12.12
N GLY A 201 2.86 -8.51 -11.15
CA GLY A 201 3.11 -8.08 -9.78
C GLY A 201 4.34 -8.77 -9.18
N LEU A 202 4.40 -10.10 -9.24
CA LEU A 202 5.55 -10.86 -8.72
C LEU A 202 6.87 -10.44 -9.37
N ALA A 203 6.88 -10.22 -10.69
CA ALA A 203 8.05 -9.74 -11.43
C ALA A 203 8.49 -8.34 -10.98
N LYS A 204 7.55 -7.40 -10.78
CA LYS A 204 7.86 -6.06 -10.23
C LYS A 204 8.50 -6.14 -8.85
N LYS A 205 8.01 -7.05 -7.99
CA LYS A 205 8.57 -7.27 -6.65
C LYS A 205 10.01 -7.79 -6.73
N VAL A 206 10.21 -8.91 -7.42
CA VAL A 206 11.48 -9.64 -7.40
C VAL A 206 12.56 -8.96 -8.23
N PHE A 207 12.24 -8.40 -9.41
CA PHE A 207 13.25 -7.87 -10.32
C PHE A 207 13.53 -6.37 -10.19
N ILE A 208 12.56 -5.60 -9.69
CA ILE A 208 12.69 -4.13 -9.61
C ILE A 208 12.73 -3.69 -8.15
N ALA A 209 11.68 -4.00 -7.38
CA ALA A 209 11.55 -3.48 -6.03
C ALA A 209 12.68 -3.95 -5.10
N ASP A 210 13.00 -5.25 -5.11
CA ASP A 210 14.03 -5.82 -4.24
C ASP A 210 15.46 -5.36 -4.62
N LEU A 211 15.71 -5.13 -5.91
CA LEU A 211 16.97 -4.56 -6.39
C LEU A 211 17.19 -3.15 -5.81
N PHE A 212 16.21 -2.25 -6.00
CA PHE A 212 16.29 -0.90 -5.47
C PHE A 212 16.21 -0.86 -3.93
N ALA A 213 15.59 -1.86 -3.30
CA ALA A 213 15.60 -2.01 -1.85
C ALA A 213 17.01 -2.18 -1.29
N GLY A 214 17.86 -2.96 -1.96
CA GLY A 214 19.27 -3.13 -1.56
C GLY A 214 20.00 -1.79 -1.50
N ALA A 215 19.94 -1.03 -2.60
CA ALA A 215 20.56 0.29 -2.72
C ALA A 215 20.01 1.30 -1.69
N ALA A 216 18.68 1.36 -1.51
CA ALA A 216 18.06 2.26 -0.55
C ALA A 216 18.44 1.90 0.90
N ASN A 217 18.40 0.62 1.26
CA ASN A 217 18.73 0.18 2.61
C ASN A 217 20.19 0.46 2.97
N TRP A 218 21.12 0.20 2.03
CA TRP A 218 22.53 0.55 2.19
C TRP A 218 22.72 2.05 2.41
N GLY A 219 22.10 2.88 1.57
CA GLY A 219 22.26 4.33 1.63
C GLY A 219 21.74 4.95 2.93
N PHE A 220 20.54 4.58 3.36
CA PHE A 220 19.96 5.10 4.60
C PHE A 220 20.67 4.59 5.86
N ALA A 221 21.28 3.41 5.82
CA ALA A 221 22.08 2.89 6.94
C ALA A 221 23.36 3.71 7.20
N SER A 222 23.88 4.46 6.22
CA SER A 222 25.14 5.21 6.35
C SER A 222 25.12 6.53 5.57
N VAL A 223 24.09 7.35 5.81
CA VAL A 223 23.94 8.67 5.16
C VAL A 223 25.19 9.55 5.31
N GLY A 224 25.90 9.44 6.44
CA GLY A 224 27.09 10.21 6.72
C GLY A 224 28.26 9.95 5.76
N SER A 225 28.33 8.80 5.09
CA SER A 225 29.45 8.42 4.20
C SER A 225 29.11 8.53 2.71
N LEU A 226 27.91 8.95 2.35
CA LEU A 226 27.48 9.04 0.95
C LEU A 226 28.18 10.21 0.24
N SER A 227 28.57 9.98 -1.02
CA SER A 227 28.87 11.08 -1.94
C SER A 227 27.59 11.84 -2.32
N ALA A 228 27.74 13.00 -2.97
CA ALA A 228 26.61 13.74 -3.52
C ALA A 228 25.78 12.90 -4.52
N LEU A 229 26.45 12.14 -5.41
CA LEU A 229 25.75 11.28 -6.37
C LEU A 229 25.12 10.05 -5.69
N ASP A 230 25.79 9.44 -4.71
CA ASP A 230 25.22 8.33 -3.95
C ASP A 230 23.89 8.76 -3.32
N ALA A 231 23.83 9.96 -2.71
CA ALA A 231 22.62 10.45 -2.07
C ALA A 231 21.45 10.63 -3.06
N VAL A 232 21.72 11.09 -4.29
CA VAL A 232 20.70 11.19 -5.36
C VAL A 232 20.22 9.80 -5.81
N ILE A 233 21.16 8.87 -6.02
CA ILE A 233 20.85 7.49 -6.43
C ILE A 233 20.05 6.77 -5.34
N VAL A 234 20.39 6.97 -4.07
CA VAL A 234 19.69 6.39 -2.91
C VAL A 234 18.27 6.94 -2.79
N MET A 235 18.07 8.26 -2.97
CA MET A 235 16.74 8.87 -3.00
C MET A 235 15.88 8.28 -4.12
N LEU A 236 16.42 8.19 -5.34
CA LEU A 236 15.70 7.61 -6.48
C LEU A 236 15.43 6.11 -6.29
N SER A 237 16.39 5.38 -5.73
CA SER A 237 16.24 3.96 -5.41
C SER A 237 15.08 3.76 -4.43
N TYR A 238 15.00 4.57 -3.38
CA TYR A 238 13.87 4.50 -2.46
C TYR A 238 12.53 4.82 -3.14
N THR A 239 12.49 5.83 -4.02
CA THR A 239 11.28 6.15 -4.80
C THR A 239 10.83 4.97 -5.64
N PHE A 240 11.75 4.33 -6.37
CA PHE A 240 11.41 3.15 -7.19
C PHE A 240 11.03 1.94 -6.35
N GLN A 241 11.79 1.65 -5.30
CA GLN A 241 11.45 0.61 -4.34
C GLN A 241 10.02 0.80 -3.83
N LEU A 242 9.69 1.98 -3.28
CA LEU A 242 8.39 2.24 -2.67
C LEU A 242 7.24 2.03 -3.67
N TYR A 243 7.38 2.51 -4.91
CA TYR A 243 6.33 2.34 -5.91
C TYR A 243 6.21 0.91 -6.43
N PHE A 244 7.31 0.29 -6.84
CA PHE A 244 7.24 -1.04 -7.43
C PHE A 244 6.90 -2.10 -6.39
N ASP A 245 7.36 -1.96 -5.15
CA ASP A 245 6.99 -2.85 -4.06
C ASP A 245 5.49 -2.76 -3.75
N PHE A 246 4.97 -1.54 -3.56
CA PHE A 246 3.56 -1.40 -3.21
C PHE A 246 2.62 -1.69 -4.39
N SER A 247 2.98 -1.24 -5.60
CA SER A 247 2.18 -1.56 -6.79
C SER A 247 2.20 -3.06 -7.11
N SER A 248 3.32 -3.76 -6.90
CA SER A 248 3.39 -5.22 -7.07
C SER A 248 2.42 -5.95 -6.16
N TYR A 249 2.35 -5.57 -4.88
CA TYR A 249 1.41 -6.15 -3.92
C TYR A 249 -0.03 -5.95 -4.40
N THR A 250 -0.36 -4.72 -4.82
CA THR A 250 -1.72 -4.43 -5.27
C THR A 250 -2.07 -5.11 -6.58
N ASP A 251 -1.14 -5.25 -7.52
CA ASP A 251 -1.36 -5.98 -8.79
C ASP A 251 -1.60 -7.48 -8.51
N MET A 252 -0.82 -8.09 -7.61
CA MET A 252 -1.06 -9.46 -7.14
C MET A 252 -2.43 -9.59 -6.45
N ALA A 253 -2.79 -8.65 -5.57
CA ALA A 253 -4.09 -8.62 -4.89
C ALA A 253 -5.26 -8.53 -5.88
N LEU A 254 -5.19 -7.60 -6.84
CA LEU A 254 -6.18 -7.43 -7.91
C LEU A 254 -6.29 -8.71 -8.74
N GLY A 255 -5.14 -9.31 -9.10
CA GLY A 255 -5.09 -10.56 -9.87
C GLY A 255 -5.74 -11.73 -9.15
N ILE A 256 -5.44 -11.92 -7.87
CA ILE A 256 -6.09 -12.95 -7.04
C ILE A 256 -7.59 -12.66 -6.91
N GLY A 257 -7.98 -11.40 -6.70
CA GLY A 257 -9.40 -11.00 -6.67
C GLY A 257 -10.14 -11.44 -7.93
N LEU A 258 -9.56 -11.17 -9.11
CA LEU A 258 -10.11 -11.61 -10.40
C LEU A 258 -10.18 -13.14 -10.51
N MET A 259 -9.21 -13.89 -10.01
CA MET A 259 -9.29 -15.36 -9.97
C MET A 259 -10.51 -15.86 -9.17
N PHE A 260 -10.99 -15.09 -8.18
CA PHE A 260 -12.25 -15.35 -7.44
C PHE A 260 -13.48 -14.64 -8.04
N ASN A 261 -13.38 -14.02 -9.22
CA ASN A 261 -14.39 -13.15 -9.83
C ASN A 261 -14.78 -11.93 -8.98
N ILE A 262 -13.89 -11.47 -8.09
CA ILE A 262 -14.10 -10.29 -7.25
C ILE A 262 -13.21 -9.16 -7.76
N LYS A 263 -13.83 -8.14 -8.36
CA LYS A 263 -13.11 -6.96 -8.83
C LYS A 263 -12.76 -6.05 -7.66
N LEU A 264 -11.47 -5.94 -7.36
CA LEU A 264 -10.93 -5.00 -6.39
C LEU A 264 -10.65 -3.62 -7.05
N PRO A 265 -10.76 -2.50 -6.31
CA PRO A 265 -10.43 -1.18 -6.82
C PRO A 265 -8.92 -0.98 -6.97
N ILE A 266 -8.52 -0.21 -7.99
CA ILE A 266 -7.10 0.07 -8.25
C ILE A 266 -6.52 1.02 -7.20
N ASN A 267 -5.25 0.83 -6.86
CA ASN A 267 -4.54 1.69 -5.93
C ASN A 267 -3.55 2.64 -6.61
N PHE A 268 -3.07 2.30 -7.81
CA PHE A 268 -2.08 3.08 -8.54
C PHE A 268 -2.47 3.29 -10.01
N ASN A 269 -2.24 4.49 -10.51
CA ASN A 269 -2.39 4.82 -11.93
C ASN A 269 -1.23 5.70 -12.45
N SER A 270 -0.06 5.08 -12.60
CA SER A 270 1.17 5.72 -13.10
C SER A 270 1.49 7.05 -12.40
N PRO A 271 1.69 7.05 -11.06
CA PRO A 271 1.79 8.25 -10.24
C PRO A 271 2.96 9.17 -10.60
N TYR A 272 4.06 8.62 -11.09
CA TYR A 272 5.24 9.41 -11.47
C TYR A 272 5.12 10.11 -12.82
N LYS A 273 3.99 9.97 -13.52
CA LYS A 273 3.64 10.82 -14.68
C LYS A 273 2.91 12.11 -14.26
N ALA A 274 2.68 12.31 -12.97
CA ALA A 274 1.90 13.44 -12.47
C ALA A 274 2.60 14.78 -12.73
N VAL A 275 1.81 15.79 -13.10
CA VAL A 275 2.28 17.17 -13.36
C VAL A 275 1.91 18.16 -12.25
N SER A 276 1.34 17.67 -11.16
CA SER A 276 1.06 18.45 -9.96
C SER A 276 0.87 17.54 -8.75
N ILE A 277 0.94 18.09 -7.53
CA ILE A 277 0.72 17.33 -6.30
C ILE A 277 -0.70 16.75 -6.21
N PRO A 278 -1.78 17.47 -6.58
CA PRO A 278 -3.10 16.85 -6.61
C PRO A 278 -3.25 15.78 -7.70
N ASP A 279 -2.57 15.90 -8.84
CA ASP A 279 -2.55 14.84 -9.87
C ASP A 279 -1.81 13.60 -9.37
N PHE A 280 -0.71 13.78 -8.63
CA PHE A 280 -0.01 12.68 -7.96
C PHE A 280 -0.94 11.91 -7.02
N TRP A 281 -1.68 12.59 -6.14
CA TRP A 281 -2.62 11.95 -5.21
C TRP A 281 -3.87 11.35 -5.87
N LYS A 282 -4.19 11.72 -7.12
CA LYS A 282 -5.22 11.02 -7.91
C LYS A 282 -4.71 9.71 -8.52
N ARG A 283 -3.40 9.47 -8.46
CA ARG A 283 -2.71 8.32 -9.08
C ARG A 283 -1.95 7.46 -8.08
N TRP A 284 -1.65 8.00 -6.90
CA TRP A 284 -0.94 7.34 -5.81
C TRP A 284 -1.92 6.96 -4.70
N HIS A 285 -1.88 5.70 -4.27
CA HIS A 285 -2.70 5.18 -3.17
C HIS A 285 -4.18 5.63 -3.23
N ILE A 286 -4.79 5.50 -4.41
CA ILE A 286 -6.09 6.09 -4.78
C ILE A 286 -7.19 5.72 -3.77
N THR A 287 -7.19 4.49 -3.28
CA THR A 287 -8.18 4.02 -2.30
C THR A 287 -8.05 4.69 -0.94
N LEU A 288 -6.84 5.05 -0.50
CA LEU A 288 -6.61 5.82 0.72
C LEU A 288 -7.11 7.25 0.55
N THR A 289 -6.77 7.90 -0.56
CA THR A 289 -7.26 9.25 -0.86
C THR A 289 -8.79 9.26 -0.90
N ARG A 290 -9.42 8.26 -1.53
CA ARG A 290 -10.87 8.10 -1.54
C ARG A 290 -11.44 7.91 -0.13
N PHE A 291 -10.82 7.07 0.70
CA PHE A 291 -11.23 6.83 2.07
C PHE A 291 -11.18 8.13 2.90
N LEU A 292 -10.02 8.80 2.93
CA LEU A 292 -9.83 10.04 3.68
C LEU A 292 -10.77 11.14 3.18
N THR A 293 -11.04 11.18 1.88
CA THR A 293 -12.01 12.14 1.32
C THR A 293 -13.44 11.84 1.79
N LYS A 294 -13.90 10.57 1.71
CA LYS A 294 -15.27 10.17 2.09
C LYS A 294 -15.52 10.29 3.60
N TYR A 295 -14.60 9.83 4.43
CA TYR A 295 -14.83 9.67 5.88
C TYR A 295 -14.20 10.77 6.75
N LEU A 296 -13.33 11.62 6.20
CA LEU A 296 -12.72 12.72 6.96
C LEU A 296 -12.96 14.08 6.29
N TYR A 297 -12.64 14.25 5.01
CA TYR A 297 -12.76 15.56 4.33
C TYR A 297 -14.18 16.12 4.29
N PHE A 298 -15.11 15.33 3.73
CA PHE A 298 -16.50 15.79 3.57
C PHE A 298 -17.22 16.00 4.91
N PRO A 299 -17.08 15.12 5.92
CA PRO A 299 -17.61 15.38 7.26
C PRO A 299 -17.08 16.67 7.90
N LEU A 300 -15.85 17.10 7.61
CA LEU A 300 -15.28 18.36 8.11
C LEU A 300 -15.78 19.62 7.36
N GLY A 301 -16.75 19.46 6.45
CA GLY A 301 -17.33 20.53 5.64
C GLY A 301 -16.74 20.65 4.23
N GLY A 302 -15.74 19.83 3.88
CA GLY A 302 -15.12 19.79 2.56
C GLY A 302 -14.71 21.19 2.06
N ASN A 303 -15.18 21.55 0.86
CA ASN A 303 -15.02 22.89 0.26
C ASN A 303 -16.16 23.87 0.60
N ARG A 304 -17.19 23.43 1.33
CA ARG A 304 -18.44 24.19 1.51
C ARG A 304 -18.40 25.14 2.71
N ALA A 305 -17.50 24.90 3.67
CA ALA A 305 -17.36 25.70 4.90
C ALA A 305 -16.37 26.88 4.78
N GLY A 306 -16.14 27.39 3.57
CA GLY A 306 -15.27 28.54 3.31
C GLY A 306 -13.81 28.22 2.99
N ARG A 307 -13.08 29.25 2.55
CA ARG A 307 -11.70 29.12 2.02
C ARG A 307 -10.71 28.70 3.11
N VAL A 308 -10.72 29.33 4.28
CA VAL A 308 -9.81 28.99 5.39
C VAL A 308 -10.04 27.55 5.86
N ARG A 309 -11.30 27.17 6.09
CA ARG A 309 -11.65 25.80 6.49
C ARG A 309 -11.20 24.75 5.48
N THR A 310 -11.28 25.07 4.19
CA THR A 310 -10.76 24.17 3.14
C THR A 310 -9.26 23.90 3.31
N TYR A 311 -8.45 24.93 3.55
CA TYR A 311 -7.01 24.76 3.77
C TYR A 311 -6.70 23.98 5.05
N VAL A 312 -7.42 24.28 6.13
CA VAL A 312 -7.32 23.52 7.39
C VAL A 312 -7.69 22.05 7.17
N ASN A 313 -8.77 21.77 6.45
CA ASN A 313 -9.20 20.41 6.14
C ASN A 313 -8.17 19.65 5.28
N ILE A 314 -7.52 20.33 4.32
CA ILE A 314 -6.41 19.75 3.53
C ILE A 314 -5.25 19.37 4.47
N MET A 315 -4.83 20.28 5.36
CA MET A 315 -3.75 20.00 6.31
C MET A 315 -4.10 18.84 7.24
N ILE A 316 -5.32 18.81 7.80
CA ILE A 316 -5.78 17.73 8.66
C ILE A 316 -5.69 16.38 7.95
N ILE A 317 -6.13 16.28 6.70
CA ILE A 317 -6.11 15.02 5.95
C ILE A 317 -4.69 14.51 5.76
N PHE A 318 -3.76 15.37 5.37
CA PHE A 318 -2.39 14.93 5.15
C PHE A 318 -1.64 14.64 6.45
N LEU A 319 -1.91 15.38 7.53
CA LEU A 319 -1.34 15.07 8.85
C LEU A 319 -1.87 13.74 9.39
N VAL A 320 -3.18 13.49 9.26
CA VAL A 320 -3.79 12.20 9.62
C VAL A 320 -3.25 11.08 8.73
N SER A 321 -3.05 11.34 7.43
CA SER A 321 -2.41 10.38 6.52
C SER A 321 -0.98 10.06 6.94
N GLY A 322 -0.19 11.06 7.32
CA GLY A 322 1.17 10.88 7.83
C GLY A 322 1.17 10.02 9.10
N LEU A 323 0.41 10.43 10.12
CA LEU A 323 0.27 9.66 11.36
C LEU A 323 -0.21 8.23 11.10
N TRP A 324 -1.15 8.03 10.17
CA TRP A 324 -1.62 6.69 9.81
C TRP A 324 -0.51 5.81 9.24
N HIS A 325 0.40 6.37 8.45
CA HIS A 325 1.54 5.64 7.92
C HIS A 325 2.49 5.19 9.02
N GLY A 326 2.85 6.02 9.99
CA GLY A 326 3.71 5.59 11.09
C GLY A 326 3.75 6.54 12.28
N ALA A 327 4.18 6.01 13.42
CA ALA A 327 4.28 6.72 14.69
C ALA A 327 5.67 7.36 14.86
N ASN A 328 6.04 8.26 13.93
CA ASN A 328 7.29 9.02 13.97
C ASN A 328 7.05 10.45 13.46
N TRP A 329 7.79 11.42 13.98
CA TRP A 329 7.79 12.82 13.54
C TRP A 329 8.16 12.99 12.06
N THR A 330 8.92 12.07 11.49
CA THR A 330 9.22 12.05 10.06
C THR A 330 7.97 11.91 9.18
N PHE A 331 7.01 11.06 9.59
CA PHE A 331 5.71 10.94 8.91
C PHE A 331 4.81 12.17 9.09
N VAL A 332 4.86 12.81 10.26
CA VAL A 332 4.14 14.07 10.51
C VAL A 332 4.68 15.17 9.59
N LEU A 333 6.00 15.29 9.47
CA LEU A 333 6.65 16.21 8.55
C LEU A 333 6.29 15.90 7.09
N TRP A 334 6.33 14.63 6.68
CA TRP A 334 5.89 14.21 5.35
C TRP A 334 4.43 14.63 5.05
N GLY A 335 3.52 14.42 6.02
CA GLY A 335 2.13 14.87 5.89
C GLY A 335 2.01 16.39 5.80
N PHE A 336 2.77 17.12 6.62
CA PHE A 336 2.82 18.57 6.56
C PHE A 336 3.31 19.09 5.20
N LEU A 337 4.35 18.48 4.63
CA LEU A 337 4.89 18.84 3.31
C LEU A 337 3.81 18.66 2.22
N HIS A 338 3.17 17.50 2.15
CA HIS A 338 2.12 17.23 1.15
C HIS A 338 0.87 18.11 1.33
N GLY A 339 0.49 18.40 2.58
CA GLY A 339 -0.59 19.34 2.89
C GLY A 339 -0.28 20.75 2.41
N THR A 340 0.92 21.23 2.72
CA THR A 340 1.40 22.54 2.29
C THR A 340 1.46 22.64 0.77
N ALA A 341 2.04 21.64 0.10
CA ALA A 341 2.14 21.66 -1.36
C ALA A 341 0.77 21.59 -2.06
N SER A 342 -0.18 20.84 -1.49
CA SER A 342 -1.57 20.81 -1.99
C SER A 342 -2.29 22.14 -1.79
N ALA A 343 -2.07 22.80 -0.64
CA ALA A 343 -2.59 24.14 -0.36
C ALA A 343 -1.99 25.18 -1.32
N LEU A 344 -0.67 25.17 -1.51
CA LEU A 344 0.02 26.09 -2.43
C LEU A 344 -0.45 25.88 -3.86
N HIS A 345 -0.54 24.65 -4.34
CA HIS A 345 -1.08 24.37 -5.68
C HIS A 345 -2.51 24.89 -5.85
N ARG A 346 -3.37 24.75 -4.84
CA ARG A 346 -4.73 25.33 -4.87
C ARG A 346 -4.70 26.85 -4.96
N ARG A 347 -3.77 27.52 -4.26
CA ARG A 347 -3.65 28.99 -4.24
C ARG A 347 -3.08 29.55 -5.55
N PHE A 348 -2.17 28.82 -6.19
CA PHE A 348 -1.42 29.23 -7.38
C PHE A 348 -1.77 28.41 -8.62
N LYS A 349 -3.00 27.88 -8.68
CA LYS A 349 -3.42 26.97 -9.75
C LYS A 349 -3.22 27.55 -11.15
N THR A 350 -3.66 28.80 -11.36
CA THR A 350 -3.57 29.46 -12.68
C THR A 350 -2.12 29.77 -13.06
N GLN A 351 -1.28 30.14 -12.10
CA GLN A 351 0.16 30.34 -12.31
C GLN A 351 0.87 29.02 -12.60
N TRP A 352 0.42 27.92 -11.99
CA TRP A 352 0.96 26.59 -12.28
C TRP A 352 0.62 26.15 -13.70
N GLU A 353 -0.62 26.39 -14.15
CA GLU A 353 -1.10 25.98 -15.48
C GLU A 353 -0.33 26.63 -16.64
N VAL A 354 0.28 27.80 -16.45
CA VAL A 354 1.14 28.44 -17.48
C VAL A 354 2.57 27.88 -17.54
N VAL A 355 3.02 27.15 -16.53
CA VAL A 355 4.36 26.53 -16.52
C VAL A 355 4.40 25.39 -17.55
N PRO A 356 5.45 25.27 -18.38
CA PRO A 356 5.61 24.16 -19.30
C PRO A 356 5.47 22.80 -18.62
N ARG A 357 4.75 21.88 -19.28
CA ARG A 357 4.40 20.57 -18.71
C ARG A 357 5.60 19.76 -18.22
N VAL A 358 6.74 19.85 -18.91
CA VAL A 358 7.99 19.17 -18.51
C VAL A 358 8.51 19.73 -17.18
N LEU A 359 8.45 21.05 -16.97
CA LEU A 359 8.85 21.68 -15.71
C LEU A 359 7.85 21.36 -14.59
N GLN A 360 6.54 21.38 -14.90
CA GLN A 360 5.51 20.94 -13.94
C GLN A 360 5.77 19.51 -13.45
N TRP A 361 6.05 18.58 -14.37
CA TRP A 361 6.43 17.21 -14.06
C TRP A 361 7.71 17.16 -13.22
N PHE A 362 8.78 17.84 -13.65
CA PHE A 362 10.07 17.84 -12.96
C PHE A 362 9.95 18.31 -11.51
N PHE A 363 9.30 19.45 -11.26
CA PHE A 363 9.11 19.97 -9.91
C PHE A 363 8.18 19.10 -9.06
N THR A 364 7.14 18.50 -9.67
CA THR A 364 6.27 17.55 -8.98
C THR A 364 7.04 16.31 -8.57
N PHE A 365 7.81 15.72 -9.48
CA PHE A 365 8.61 14.54 -9.23
C PHE A 365 9.68 14.83 -8.18
N LEU A 366 10.43 15.94 -8.31
CA LEU A 366 11.44 16.33 -7.34
C LEU A 366 10.85 16.52 -5.93
N PHE A 367 9.72 17.22 -5.81
CA PHE A 367 9.04 17.37 -4.52
C PHE A 367 8.65 16.02 -3.92
N VAL A 368 8.08 15.11 -4.73
CA VAL A 368 7.66 13.78 -4.26
C VAL A 368 8.86 12.98 -3.77
N ASN A 369 9.99 13.02 -4.49
CA ASN A 369 11.23 12.35 -4.07
C ASN A 369 11.76 12.92 -2.74
N ILE A 370 11.81 14.25 -2.58
CA ILE A 370 12.25 14.89 -1.33
C ILE A 370 11.31 14.53 -0.18
N ALA A 371 10.00 14.53 -0.40
CA ALA A 371 9.04 14.11 0.62
C ALA A 371 9.30 12.65 1.03
N PHE A 372 9.54 11.75 0.07
CA PHE A 372 9.84 10.35 0.33
C PHE A 372 11.14 10.11 1.11
N VAL A 373 12.13 11.01 1.05
CA VAL A 373 13.30 10.95 1.95
C VAL A 373 12.86 10.95 3.42
N PHE A 374 11.94 11.83 3.79
CA PHE A 374 11.40 11.87 5.15
C PHE A 374 10.49 10.67 5.44
N PHE A 375 9.83 10.10 4.44
CA PHE A 375 9.04 8.89 4.63
C PHE A 375 9.91 7.66 4.95
N ARG A 376 11.15 7.61 4.43
CA ARG A 376 12.11 6.51 4.69
C ARG A 376 12.97 6.71 5.93
N ALA A 377 13.30 7.96 6.26
CA ALA A 377 14.27 8.26 7.29
C ALA A 377 13.77 7.85 8.69
N ASP A 378 14.68 7.32 9.51
CA ASP A 378 14.43 6.93 10.90
C ASP A 378 14.29 8.17 11.81
N SER A 379 14.87 9.29 11.40
CA SER A 379 14.76 10.58 12.09
C SER A 379 14.78 11.76 11.12
N ILE A 380 14.25 12.90 11.58
CA ILE A 380 14.30 14.17 10.84
C ILE A 380 15.77 14.55 10.53
N GLY A 381 16.69 14.29 11.46
CA GLY A 381 18.12 14.55 11.30
C GLY A 381 18.74 13.73 10.17
N GLN A 382 18.43 12.44 10.07
CA GLN A 382 18.89 11.58 8.97
C GLN A 382 18.33 12.06 7.62
N GLY A 383 17.06 12.45 7.57
CA GLY A 383 16.42 12.98 6.35
C GLY A 383 17.10 14.27 5.83
N PHE A 384 17.33 15.25 6.72
CA PHE A 384 18.10 16.44 6.35
C PHE A 384 19.57 16.13 6.04
N GLY A 385 20.16 15.13 6.70
CA GLY A 385 21.51 14.64 6.40
C GLY A 385 21.63 14.18 4.95
N LEU A 386 20.65 13.42 4.44
CA LEU A 386 20.64 12.96 3.05
C LEU A 386 20.53 14.14 2.07
N ILE A 387 19.64 15.10 2.36
CA ILE A 387 19.47 16.32 1.55
C ILE A 387 20.77 17.13 1.54
N LYS A 388 21.44 17.27 2.69
CA LYS A 388 22.72 17.98 2.79
C LYS A 388 23.81 17.29 1.95
N ARG A 389 23.84 15.95 1.92
CA ARG A 389 24.77 15.20 1.07
C ARG A 389 24.54 15.43 -0.41
N MET A 390 23.29 15.44 -0.88
CA MET A 390 22.97 15.76 -2.28
C MET A 390 23.47 17.16 -2.70
N LEU A 391 23.49 18.11 -1.76
CA LEU A 391 23.92 19.49 -1.98
C LEU A 391 25.40 19.75 -1.65
N ALA A 392 26.17 18.73 -1.27
CA ALA A 392 27.57 18.90 -0.87
C ALA A 392 28.51 19.15 -2.06
N PHE A 393 28.16 18.65 -3.26
CA PHE A 393 28.96 18.75 -4.48
C PHE A 393 30.45 18.36 -4.29
N ASP A 394 30.74 17.46 -3.35
CA ASP A 394 32.08 17.11 -2.89
C ASP A 394 32.78 16.08 -3.77
N SER A 395 32.02 15.16 -4.37
CA SER A 395 32.54 14.20 -5.35
C SER A 395 31.47 13.72 -6.33
N ALA A 396 31.90 13.47 -7.56
CA ALA A 396 31.10 12.79 -8.59
C ALA A 396 31.35 11.26 -8.62
N GLY A 397 32.04 10.73 -7.61
CA GLY A 397 32.27 9.29 -7.49
C GLY A 397 31.03 8.58 -6.95
N ILE A 398 30.78 7.36 -7.43
CA ILE A 398 29.75 6.47 -6.89
C ILE A 398 30.46 5.42 -6.05
N SER A 399 29.95 5.17 -4.84
CA SER A 399 30.54 4.19 -3.93
C SER A 399 30.48 2.78 -4.52
N PRO A 400 31.58 1.98 -4.47
CA PRO A 400 31.57 0.61 -4.96
C PRO A 400 30.49 -0.26 -4.30
N ALA A 401 30.22 -0.05 -3.01
CA ALA A 401 29.16 -0.76 -2.31
C ALA A 401 27.75 -0.48 -2.89
N LEU A 402 27.51 0.73 -3.41
CA LEU A 402 26.27 1.06 -4.08
C LEU A 402 26.18 0.36 -5.45
N LEU A 403 27.28 0.33 -6.19
CA LEU A 403 27.35 -0.37 -7.48
C LEU A 403 27.07 -1.86 -7.33
N ASN A 404 27.65 -2.50 -6.31
CA ASN A 404 27.45 -3.91 -5.99
C ASN A 404 25.97 -4.24 -5.68
N CYS A 405 25.14 -3.26 -5.28
CA CYS A 405 23.71 -3.49 -5.09
C CYS A 405 22.96 -3.75 -6.40
N PHE A 406 23.54 -3.37 -7.55
CA PHE A 406 22.93 -3.54 -8.87
C PHE A 406 23.52 -4.70 -9.66
N GLU A 407 24.59 -5.33 -9.16
CA GLU A 407 25.22 -6.47 -9.81
C GLU A 407 24.31 -7.69 -9.76
N LEU A 408 23.90 -8.18 -10.93
CA LEU A 408 23.22 -9.47 -11.05
C LEU A 408 24.21 -10.53 -11.51
N PRO A 409 24.33 -11.69 -10.82
CA PRO A 409 25.32 -12.71 -11.16
C PRO A 409 25.31 -13.15 -12.63
N PHE A 410 24.12 -13.16 -13.26
CA PHE A 410 23.97 -13.46 -14.67
C PHE A 410 24.56 -12.39 -15.59
N ILE A 411 24.29 -11.11 -15.31
CA ILE A 411 24.79 -9.99 -16.11
C ILE A 411 26.30 -9.87 -15.93
N THR A 412 26.80 -9.96 -14.69
CA THR A 412 28.24 -9.98 -14.41
C THR A 412 28.95 -11.16 -15.10
N GLY A 413 28.29 -12.31 -15.21
CA GLY A 413 28.79 -13.44 -15.98
C GLY A 413 28.89 -13.17 -17.49
N LEU A 414 27.88 -12.51 -18.05
CA LEU A 414 27.84 -12.09 -19.46
C LEU A 414 28.88 -11.00 -19.77
N GLU A 415 29.01 -9.99 -18.90
CA GLU A 415 30.01 -8.93 -19.02
C GLU A 415 31.43 -9.50 -19.03
N LYS A 416 31.71 -10.45 -18.13
CA LYS A 416 32.98 -11.20 -18.11
C LYS A 416 33.20 -11.98 -19.40
N ALA A 417 32.17 -12.64 -19.94
CA ALA A 417 32.25 -13.38 -21.19
C ALA A 417 32.48 -12.46 -22.41
N LEU A 418 31.88 -11.26 -22.40
CA LEU A 418 31.98 -10.26 -23.48
C LEU A 418 33.16 -9.29 -23.32
N GLN A 419 33.96 -9.42 -22.25
CA GLN A 419 35.05 -8.51 -21.90
C GLN A 419 34.63 -7.04 -21.78
N ILE A 420 33.39 -6.80 -21.38
CA ILE A 420 32.87 -5.45 -21.09
C ILE A 420 33.08 -5.20 -19.59
N SER A 421 33.84 -4.17 -19.23
CA SER A 421 34.02 -3.79 -17.82
C SER A 421 33.82 -2.28 -17.65
N VAL A 422 32.56 -1.85 -17.66
CA VAL A 422 32.19 -0.46 -17.41
C VAL A 422 31.58 -0.37 -16.02
N SER A 423 32.30 0.27 -15.09
CA SER A 423 31.83 0.43 -13.71
C SER A 423 30.50 1.18 -13.67
N GLY A 424 29.50 0.58 -13.02
CA GLY A 424 28.16 1.15 -12.87
C GLY A 424 27.27 1.09 -14.11
N LEU A 425 27.64 0.34 -15.15
CA LEU A 425 26.78 0.10 -16.31
C LEU A 425 25.45 -0.54 -15.90
N ASP A 426 25.48 -1.58 -15.07
CA ASP A 426 24.28 -2.25 -14.53
C ASP A 426 23.34 -1.28 -13.85
N MET A 427 23.86 -0.48 -12.91
CA MET A 427 23.09 0.54 -12.21
C MET A 427 22.46 1.54 -13.21
N ALA A 428 23.24 2.04 -14.17
CA ALA A 428 22.74 2.98 -15.17
C ALA A 428 21.65 2.36 -16.05
N MET A 429 21.82 1.11 -16.48
CA MET A 429 20.82 0.35 -17.24
C MET A 429 19.54 0.15 -16.44
N PHE A 430 19.63 -0.27 -15.18
CA PHE A 430 18.45 -0.47 -14.32
C PHE A 430 17.73 0.85 -14.04
N MET A 431 18.46 1.93 -13.76
CA MET A 431 17.88 3.26 -13.59
C MET A 431 17.15 3.70 -14.87
N ALA A 432 17.82 3.63 -16.03
CA ALA A 432 17.24 4.03 -17.31
C ALA A 432 16.01 3.18 -17.68
N PHE A 433 16.12 1.86 -17.53
CA PHE A 433 15.02 0.92 -17.75
C PHE A 433 13.81 1.24 -16.89
N THR A 434 14.04 1.54 -15.61
CA THR A 434 12.97 1.87 -14.66
C THR A 434 12.31 3.19 -15.00
N PHE A 435 13.08 4.21 -15.39
CA PHE A 435 12.53 5.47 -15.90
C PHE A 435 11.68 5.28 -17.16
N VAL A 436 12.14 4.44 -18.10
CA VAL A 436 11.40 4.10 -19.31
C VAL A 436 10.08 3.40 -18.93
N ILE A 437 10.09 2.44 -18.00
CA ILE A 437 8.87 1.79 -17.52
C ILE A 437 7.87 2.82 -16.98
N ILE A 438 8.27 3.67 -16.04
CA ILE A 438 7.32 4.57 -15.35
C ILE A 438 6.82 5.71 -16.26
N LEU A 439 7.59 6.15 -17.25
CA LEU A 439 7.25 7.28 -18.11
C LEU A 439 6.59 6.86 -19.43
N CYS A 440 7.09 5.80 -20.07
CA CYS A 440 6.66 5.42 -21.42
C CYS A 440 5.51 4.40 -21.42
N PHE A 441 5.49 3.45 -20.49
CA PHE A 441 4.50 2.37 -20.50
C PHE A 441 3.16 2.77 -19.85
N LYS A 442 2.07 2.20 -20.35
CA LYS A 442 0.74 2.35 -19.75
C LYS A 442 0.64 1.55 -18.45
N ASN A 443 -0.26 1.97 -17.56
CA ASN A 443 -0.54 1.18 -16.37
C ASN A 443 -1.21 -0.14 -16.78
N LEU A 444 -1.00 -1.22 -16.03
CA LEU A 444 -1.61 -2.52 -16.32
C LEU A 444 -3.15 -2.42 -16.40
N ASN A 445 -3.74 -1.57 -15.57
CA ASN A 445 -5.19 -1.33 -15.54
C ASN A 445 -5.72 -0.54 -16.75
N GLU A 446 -4.84 0.07 -17.55
CA GLU A 446 -5.20 0.78 -18.79
C GLU A 446 -5.08 -0.14 -20.04
N LEU A 447 -4.55 -1.35 -19.86
CA LEU A 447 -4.39 -2.32 -20.95
C LEU A 447 -5.66 -3.15 -21.09
N GLU A 448 -6.17 -3.28 -22.32
CA GLU A 448 -7.20 -4.26 -22.63
C GLU A 448 -6.56 -5.66 -22.67
N PHE A 449 -6.97 -6.53 -21.75
CA PHE A 449 -6.52 -7.91 -21.77
C PHE A 449 -7.10 -8.65 -22.98
N ARG A 450 -6.23 -9.36 -23.71
CA ARG A 450 -6.62 -10.29 -24.77
C ARG A 450 -5.94 -11.63 -24.52
N PRO A 451 -6.68 -12.75 -24.43
CA PRO A 451 -6.11 -14.08 -24.20
C PRO A 451 -5.44 -14.59 -25.49
N THR A 452 -4.21 -14.14 -25.73
CA THR A 452 -3.39 -14.56 -26.89
C THR A 452 -2.31 -15.55 -26.44
N ALA A 453 -1.84 -16.39 -27.36
CA ALA A 453 -0.73 -17.32 -27.08
C ALA A 453 0.54 -16.58 -26.62
N LEU A 454 0.81 -15.40 -27.18
CA LEU A 454 1.93 -14.55 -26.77
C LEU A 454 1.79 -14.13 -25.30
N ASN A 455 0.62 -13.62 -24.89
CA ASN A 455 0.38 -13.23 -23.50
C ASN A 455 0.48 -14.42 -22.55
N ALA A 456 0.06 -15.61 -22.98
CA ALA A 456 0.22 -16.84 -22.20
C ALA A 456 1.70 -17.21 -21.99
N VAL A 457 2.50 -17.22 -23.07
CA VAL A 457 3.94 -17.49 -22.99
C VAL A 457 4.65 -16.45 -22.12
N LEU A 458 4.36 -15.16 -22.30
CA LEU A 458 4.92 -14.10 -21.47
C LEU A 458 4.54 -14.26 -19.99
N THR A 459 3.29 -14.61 -19.70
CA THR A 459 2.83 -14.85 -18.33
C THR A 459 3.58 -16.01 -17.69
N VAL A 460 3.74 -17.13 -18.40
CA VAL A 460 4.48 -18.30 -17.92
C VAL A 460 5.94 -17.96 -17.69
N LEU A 461 6.60 -17.28 -18.65
CA LEU A 461 7.99 -16.85 -18.50
C LEU A 461 8.17 -15.93 -17.28
N LEU A 462 7.30 -14.92 -17.12
CA LEU A 462 7.35 -14.03 -15.97
C LEU A 462 7.19 -14.78 -14.64
N LEU A 463 6.23 -15.70 -14.55
CA LEU A 463 6.01 -16.51 -13.34
C LEU A 463 7.22 -17.39 -13.05
N VAL A 464 7.67 -18.17 -14.02
CA VAL A 464 8.78 -19.11 -13.87
C VAL A 464 10.04 -18.36 -13.47
N CYS A 465 10.43 -17.33 -14.23
CA CYS A 465 11.61 -16.53 -13.91
C CYS A 465 11.50 -15.89 -12.53
N SER A 466 10.33 -15.35 -12.15
CA SER A 466 10.17 -14.73 -10.83
C SER A 466 10.26 -15.76 -9.71
N ILE A 467 9.61 -16.92 -9.84
CA ILE A 467 9.63 -18.01 -8.84
C ILE A 467 11.05 -18.54 -8.64
N PHE A 468 11.81 -18.76 -9.72
CA PHE A 468 13.21 -19.20 -9.60
C PHE A 468 14.14 -18.12 -9.05
N SER A 469 13.78 -16.84 -9.19
CA SER A 469 14.57 -15.70 -8.68
C SER A 469 14.24 -15.35 -7.23
N MET A 470 13.27 -16.01 -6.60
CA MET A 470 12.97 -15.87 -5.18
C MET A 470 14.02 -16.62 -4.33
N SER A 471 15.22 -16.04 -4.22
CA SER A 471 16.30 -16.59 -3.39
C SER A 471 16.00 -16.48 -1.89
N ALA A 472 15.26 -15.44 -1.48
CA ALA A 472 14.72 -15.27 -0.13
C ALA A 472 13.36 -14.55 -0.18
N ILE A 473 12.52 -14.80 0.84
CA ILE A 473 11.25 -14.09 1.00
C ILE A 473 11.54 -12.69 1.54
N SER A 474 11.54 -11.71 0.65
CA SER A 474 11.67 -10.29 1.00
C SER A 474 10.35 -9.73 1.51
N VAL A 475 10.41 -9.03 2.65
CA VAL A 475 9.24 -8.37 3.24
C VAL A 475 8.79 -7.22 2.34
N PHE A 476 7.48 -7.06 2.14
CA PHE A 476 6.94 -5.88 1.47
C PHE A 476 7.19 -4.64 2.32
N ILE A 477 7.64 -3.55 1.70
CA ILE A 477 8.05 -2.31 2.38
C ILE A 477 6.93 -1.76 3.26
N TYR A 478 5.68 -1.97 2.86
CA TYR A 478 4.52 -1.51 3.60
C TYR A 478 4.39 -2.14 5.00
N GLN A 479 4.95 -3.33 5.21
CA GLN A 479 4.92 -4.00 6.52
C GLN A 479 5.88 -3.35 7.54
N ASN A 480 6.74 -2.44 7.10
CA ASN A 480 7.70 -1.73 7.95
C ASN A 480 7.12 -0.44 8.57
N PHE A 481 5.86 -0.08 8.27
CA PHE A 481 5.24 1.20 8.65
C PHE A 481 4.05 1.06 9.63
#